data_AF-A0A352RZF6-F1
#
_entry.id   AF-A0A352RZF6-F1
#
_cell.length_a   1.000
_cell.length_b   1.000
_cell.length_c   1.000
_cell.angle_alpha   90.00
_cell.angle_beta   90.00
_cell.angle_gamma   90.00
#
_symmetry.space_group_name_H-M   'P 1'
#
loop_
_entity.id
_entity.type
_entity.pdbx_description
1 polymer ?
#
loop_
_entity_poly.entity_id
_entity_poly.type
_entity_poly.pdbx_seq_one_letter_code
_entity_poly.pdbx_strand_id
1 'polypeptide(L)' 'VIQHDADVDRLPDEVLPGILKTARMGYDGKGQARVKSREDVRVAWKAMQHVPCVLERMLPLA' A
#
# COMPACT_ATOMS: atom_id res chain seq x y z
N VAL A 1 -0.86 9.40 0.97
CA VAL A 1 -1.21 8.77 -0.33
C VAL A 1 0.09 8.51 -1.06
N ILE A 2 0.25 7.34 -1.67
CA ILE A 2 1.41 6.96 -2.48
C ILE A 2 1.07 7.25 -3.94
N GLN A 3 1.85 8.12 -4.57
CA GLN A 3 1.73 8.52 -5.98
C GLN A 3 3.07 8.44 -6.73
N HIS A 4 4.19 8.46 -6.01
CA HIS A 4 5.55 8.37 -6.53
C HIS A 4 6.38 7.40 -5.68
N ASP A 5 7.44 6.83 -6.23
CA ASP A 5 8.37 5.96 -5.49
C ASP A 5 8.95 6.61 -4.23
N ALA A 6 9.15 7.94 -4.26
CA ALA A 6 9.64 8.71 -3.12
C ALA A 6 8.64 8.77 -1.95
N ASP A 7 7.34 8.55 -2.20
CA ASP A 7 6.35 8.49 -1.13
C ASP A 7 6.55 7.22 -0.28
N VAL A 8 7.04 6.13 -0.89
CA VAL A 8 7.36 4.87 -0.20
C VAL A 8 8.56 5.03 0.74
N ASP A 9 9.57 5.83 0.33
CA ASP A 9 10.72 6.18 1.18
C ASP A 9 10.32 7.03 2.39
N ARG A 10 9.23 7.78 2.27
CA ARG A 10 8.73 8.69 3.31
C ARG A 10 7.69 8.05 4.23
N LEU A 11 7.34 6.78 4.04
CA LEU A 11 6.39 6.10 4.91
C LEU A 11 6.91 6.06 6.35
N PRO A 12 6.07 6.30 7.37
CA PRO A 12 6.43 5.99 8.75
C PRO A 12 6.61 4.48 8.93
N ASP A 13 7.52 4.04 9.80
CA ASP A 13 7.68 2.59 10.05
C ASP A 13 6.46 2.00 10.78
N GLU A 14 5.72 2.83 11.53
CA GLU A 14 4.52 2.41 12.28
C GLU A 14 3.34 1.97 11.42
N VAL A 15 3.31 2.33 10.13
CA VAL A 15 2.22 1.90 9.22
C VAL A 15 2.44 0.49 8.67
N LEU A 16 3.56 -0.14 8.99
CA LEU A 16 3.89 -1.52 8.65
C LEU A 16 3.81 -2.43 9.89
N PRO A 17 3.31 -3.68 9.78
CA PRO A 17 2.66 -4.24 8.59
C PRO A 17 1.32 -3.54 8.30
N GLY A 18 0.95 -3.50 7.02
CA GLY A 18 -0.21 -2.74 6.56
C GLY A 18 -0.94 -3.38 5.39
N ILE A 19 -2.01 -2.72 4.96
CA ILE A 19 -2.79 -3.03 3.79
C ILE A 19 -2.67 -1.85 2.82
N LEU A 20 -2.00 -2.07 1.69
CA LEU A 20 -1.95 -1.13 0.58
C LEU A 20 -3.26 -1.24 -0.19
N LYS A 21 -3.96 -0.13 -0.43
CA LYS A 21 -5.23 -0.07 -1.14
C LYS A 21 -5.22 0.97 -2.25
N THR A 22 -5.84 0.71 -3.37
CA THR A 22 -6.06 1.72 -4.42
C THR A 22 -6.96 2.83 -3.89
N ALA A 23 -6.55 4.09 -4.06
CA ALA A 23 -7.26 5.25 -3.51
C ALA A 23 -8.58 5.55 -4.24
N ARG A 24 -8.76 5.02 -5.46
CA ARG A 24 -10.01 5.11 -6.23
C ARG A 24 -10.70 3.76 -6.23
N MET A 25 -12.03 3.76 -6.14
CA MET A 25 -12.84 2.53 -6.17
C MET A 25 -12.83 1.93 -7.58
N GLY A 26 -12.17 0.77 -7.73
CA GLY A 26 -12.37 -0.17 -8.84
C GLY A 26 -11.26 -0.20 -9.88
N TYR A 27 -10.66 -1.39 -10.09
CA TYR A 27 -11.03 -2.32 -11.17
C TYR A 27 -10.77 -3.76 -10.65
N ASP A 28 -11.73 -4.69 -10.83
CA ASP A 28 -11.60 -6.16 -10.66
C ASP A 28 -11.23 -6.75 -9.26
N GLY A 29 -11.54 -6.07 -8.15
CA GLY A 29 -11.38 -6.67 -6.79
C GLY A 29 -9.94 -6.86 -6.30
N LYS A 30 -8.94 -6.44 -7.08
CA LYS A 30 -7.49 -6.54 -6.78
C LYS A 30 -6.91 -5.26 -6.16
N GLY A 31 -7.76 -4.33 -5.72
CA GLY A 31 -7.34 -3.01 -5.24
C GLY A 31 -6.68 -3.02 -3.86
N GLN A 32 -6.24 -4.18 -3.34
CA GLN A 32 -5.72 -4.32 -1.99
C GLN A 32 -4.61 -5.37 -1.93
N ALA A 33 -3.55 -5.10 -1.16
CA ALA A 33 -2.47 -6.06 -0.89
C ALA A 33 -1.98 -5.92 0.56
N ARG A 34 -1.67 -7.05 1.22
CA ARG A 34 -0.98 -7.03 2.52
C ARG A 34 0.51 -6.84 2.29
N VAL A 35 1.13 -5.97 3.07
CA VAL A 35 2.55 -5.61 2.98
C VAL A 35 3.17 -5.66 4.37
N LYS A 36 4.38 -6.24 4.48
CA LYS A 36 5.10 -6.35 5.75
C LYS A 36 6.26 -5.36 5.82
N SER A 37 6.79 -4.98 4.68
CA SER A 37 7.95 -4.09 4.54
C SER A 37 7.70 -2.98 3.52
N ARG A 38 8.60 -1.98 3.49
CA ARG A 38 8.61 -0.93 2.45
C ARG A 38 8.86 -1.52 1.06
N GLU A 39 9.65 -2.58 0.96
CA GLU A 39 9.90 -3.27 -0.31
C GLU A 39 8.61 -3.95 -0.82
N ASP A 40 7.85 -4.59 0.07
CA ASP A 40 6.54 -5.15 -0.28
C ASP A 40 5.58 -4.07 -0.80
N VAL A 41 5.64 -2.86 -0.24
CA VAL A 41 4.86 -1.71 -0.73
C VAL A 41 5.25 -1.37 -2.17
N ARG A 42 6.54 -1.31 -2.50
CA ARG A 42 7.00 -1.04 -3.88
C ARG A 42 6.53 -2.13 -4.84
N VAL A 43 6.69 -3.39 -4.47
CA VAL A 43 6.29 -4.55 -5.28
C VAL A 43 4.77 -4.53 -5.52
N ALA A 44 3.98 -4.32 -4.46
CA ALA A 44 2.52 -4.27 -4.55
C ALA A 44 2.04 -3.06 -5.35
N TRP A 45 2.62 -1.88 -5.15
CA TRP A 45 2.26 -0.67 -5.89
C TRP A 45 2.57 -0.79 -7.38
N LYS A 46 3.70 -1.42 -7.73
CA LYS A 46 4.04 -1.78 -9.12
C LYS A 46 3.05 -2.78 -9.72
N ALA A 47 2.65 -3.80 -8.96
CA ALA A 47 1.63 -4.76 -9.40
C ALA A 47 0.26 -4.09 -9.62
N MET A 48 -0.03 -2.99 -8.92
CA MET A 48 -1.20 -2.13 -9.11
C MET A 48 -1.02 -1.09 -10.24
N GLN A 49 0.01 -1.24 -11.09
CA GLN A 49 0.31 -0.34 -12.21
C GLN A 49 0.54 1.13 -11.79
N HIS A 50 1.10 1.34 -10.60
CA HIS A 50 1.39 2.67 -10.03
C HIS A 50 0.18 3.61 -9.93
N VAL A 51 -1.05 3.07 -9.85
CA VAL A 51 -2.21 3.92 -9.54
C VAL A 51 -2.09 4.50 -8.13
N PRO A 52 -2.69 5.67 -7.84
CA PRO A 52 -2.64 6.24 -6.50
C PRO A 52 -3.17 5.26 -5.44
N CYS A 53 -2.40 5.06 -4.37
CA CYS A 53 -2.73 4.14 -3.30
C CYS A 53 -2.69 4.80 -1.91
N VAL A 54 -3.36 4.20 -0.94
CA VAL A 54 -3.27 4.51 0.48
C VAL A 54 -2.71 3.29 1.22
N LEU A 55 -1.86 3.51 2.22
CA LEU A 55 -1.38 2.45 3.10
C LEU A 55 -2.04 2.62 4.45
N GLU A 56 -2.74 1.59 4.90
CA GLU A 56 -3.37 1.54 6.22
C GLU A 56 -2.62 0.54 7.11
N ARG A 57 -2.35 0.93 8.35
CA ARG A 57 -1.75 0.02 9.34
C ARG A 57 -2.69 -1.16 9.62
N MET A 58 -2.13 -2.36 9.72
CA MET A 58 -2.89 -3.54 10.15
C MET A 58 -3.08 -3.51 11.66
N LEU A 59 -4.33 -3.62 12.12
CA LEU A 59 -4.65 -3.77 13.54
C LEU A 59 -4.63 -5.25 13.94
N PRO A 60 -4.17 -5.59 15.16
CA PRO A 60 -4.35 -6.93 15.71
C PRO A 60 -5.85 -7.28 15.75
N LEU A 61 -6.22 -8.46 15.26
CA LEU A 61 -7.55 -9.02 15.48
C LEU A 61 -7.54 -9.64 16.89
N ALA A 62 -8.43 -9.16 17.76
CA ALA A 62 -8.63 -9.66 19.12
C ALA A 62 -9.63 -10.81 19.14
#